data_AF-A0AAF0TVK9-F1
#
_entry.id   AF-A0AAF0TVK9-F1
#
_cell.length_a   1.000
_cell.length_b   1.000
_cell.length_c   1.000
_cell.angle_alpha   90.00
_cell.angle_beta   90.00
_cell.angle_gamma   90.00
#
_symmetry.space_group_name_H-M   'P 1'
#
loop_
_entity.id
_entity.type
_entity.pdbx_description
1 polymer ?
#
loop_
_entity_poly.entity_id
_entity_poly.type
_entity_poly.pdbx_seq_one_letter_code
_entity_poly.pdbx_strand_id
1 'polypeptide(L)'
;MSSFFNSSMASVDEGRYCRCGNEALLKTSWTQLNPGRRFLTCRISKKMGGCDYFLWYEDRHPPQANRIMWGLLKKVNAFDEKLK
;
A
#
# COMPACT_ATOMS: atom_id res chain seq x y z
N MET A 1 12.79 -35.89 14.68
CA MET A 1 12.85 -35.28 13.33
C MET A 1 12.14 -33.93 13.40
N SER A 2 12.88 -32.88 13.67
CA SER A 2 12.35 -31.51 13.81
C SER A 2 12.00 -30.96 12.43
N SER A 3 10.72 -30.85 12.12
CA SER A 3 10.24 -30.12 10.95
C SER A 3 10.32 -28.61 11.23
N PHE A 4 11.47 -28.02 10.94
CA PHE A 4 11.60 -26.57 10.79
C PHE A 4 10.78 -26.14 9.57
N PHE A 5 9.49 -25.90 9.76
CA PHE A 5 8.69 -25.22 8.74
C PHE A 5 9.18 -23.78 8.68
N ASN A 6 9.86 -23.49 7.59
CA ASN A 6 10.50 -22.22 7.29
C ASN A 6 9.43 -21.12 7.21
N SER A 7 9.27 -20.29 8.25
CA SER A 7 8.24 -19.23 8.35
C SER A 7 8.42 -18.06 7.36
N SER A 8 9.32 -18.18 6.38
CA SER A 8 9.68 -17.08 5.46
C SER A 8 8.73 -16.90 4.27
N MET A 9 7.83 -17.85 3.97
CA MET A 9 6.92 -17.77 2.80
C MET A 9 5.55 -17.12 3.09
N ALA A 10 5.15 -17.01 4.36
CA ALA A 10 3.81 -16.50 4.73
C ALA A 10 3.60 -15.01 4.39
N SER A 11 4.67 -14.27 4.14
CA SER A 11 4.63 -12.81 3.97
C SER A 11 4.35 -12.34 2.54
N VAL A 12 4.35 -13.23 1.54
CA VAL A 12 4.09 -12.83 0.13
C VAL A 12 2.62 -13.03 -0.26
N ASP A 13 1.89 -13.88 0.47
CA ASP A 13 0.51 -14.24 0.14
C ASP A 13 -0.54 -13.46 0.98
N GLU A 14 -0.10 -12.81 2.06
CA GLU A 14 -0.99 -12.08 2.97
C GLU A 14 -1.69 -10.92 2.23
N GLY A 15 -2.92 -11.20 1.82
CA GLY A 15 -3.80 -10.25 1.15
C GLY A 15 -3.76 -10.23 -0.37
N ARG A 16 -3.19 -11.25 -1.01
CA ARG A 16 -3.21 -11.40 -2.47
C ARG A 16 -4.63 -11.52 -3.04
N TYR A 17 -5.58 -12.09 -2.29
CA TYR A 17 -6.95 -12.33 -2.76
C TYR A 17 -8.00 -11.61 -1.90
N CYS A 18 -9.01 -11.06 -2.56
CA CYS A 18 -10.19 -10.49 -1.89
C CYS A 18 -11.24 -11.58 -1.59
N ARG A 19 -12.30 -11.22 -0.84
CA ARG A 19 -13.42 -12.13 -0.53
C ARG A 19 -14.22 -12.62 -1.75
N CYS A 20 -14.06 -11.98 -2.91
CA CYS A 20 -14.65 -12.44 -4.17
C CYS A 20 -13.80 -13.52 -4.86
N GLY A 21 -12.69 -13.98 -4.26
CA GLY A 21 -11.77 -14.96 -4.86
C GLY A 21 -10.83 -14.40 -5.94
N ASN A 22 -10.90 -13.10 -6.22
CA ASN A 22 -10.08 -12.44 -7.22
C ASN A 22 -8.80 -11.84 -6.60
N GLU A 23 -7.73 -11.77 -7.39
CA GLU A 23 -6.51 -11.08 -7.01
C GLU A 23 -6.79 -9.60 -6.70
N ALA A 24 -6.29 -9.14 -5.55
CA ALA A 24 -6.50 -7.79 -5.08
C ALA A 24 -5.69 -6.78 -5.93
N LEU A 25 -6.29 -5.62 -6.17
CA LEU A 25 -5.68 -4.54 -6.94
C LEU A 25 -4.88 -3.64 -6.00
N LEU A 26 -3.59 -3.47 -6.28
CA LEU A 26 -2.73 -2.50 -5.59
C LEU A 26 -3.02 -1.08 -6.09
N LYS A 27 -3.28 -0.16 -5.16
CA LYS A 27 -3.53 1.26 -5.42
C LYS A 27 -2.66 2.14 -4.54
N THR A 28 -2.50 3.40 -4.94
CA THR A 28 -1.81 4.44 -4.16
C THR A 28 -2.85 5.45 -3.68
N SER A 29 -2.78 5.81 -2.39
CA SER A 29 -3.59 6.87 -1.81
C SER A 29 -3.02 8.24 -2.18
N TRP A 30 -3.90 9.13 -2.63
CA TRP A 30 -3.61 10.53 -2.95
C TRP A 30 -4.28 11.49 -1.97
N THR A 31 -4.80 10.98 -0.85
CA THR A 31 -5.41 11.82 0.19
C THR A 31 -4.34 12.56 0.98
N GLN A 32 -4.67 13.73 1.51
CA GLN A 32 -3.75 14.52 2.34
C GLN A 32 -3.30 13.78 3.61
N LEU A 33 -4.14 12.91 4.16
CA LEU A 33 -3.85 12.13 5.37
C LEU A 33 -2.93 10.93 5.11
N ASN A 34 -2.96 10.36 3.90
CA ASN A 34 -2.16 9.18 3.54
C ASN A 34 -1.53 9.33 2.15
N PRO A 35 -0.74 10.38 1.88
CA PRO A 35 -0.20 10.60 0.54
C PRO A 35 0.86 9.54 0.24
N GLY A 36 0.78 8.92 -0.94
CA GLY A 36 1.74 7.93 -1.41
C GLY A 36 1.66 6.56 -0.74
N ARG A 37 0.82 6.38 0.30
CA ARG A 37 0.64 5.07 0.96
C ARG A 37 -0.15 4.14 0.05
N ARG A 38 0.33 2.91 -0.11
CA ARG A 38 -0.29 1.92 -0.99
C ARG A 38 -1.22 0.98 -0.22
N PHE A 39 -2.26 0.50 -0.87
CA PHE A 39 -3.23 -0.43 -0.31
C PHE A 39 -3.78 -1.37 -1.39
N LEU A 40 -4.18 -2.57 -0.97
CA LEU A 40 -4.83 -3.57 -1.78
C LEU A 40 -6.35 -3.44 -1.64
N THR A 41 -7.08 -3.59 -2.74
CA THR A 41 -8.55 -3.52 -2.74
C THR A 41 -9.19 -4.53 -3.69
N CYS A 42 -10.50 -4.78 -3.55
CA CYS A 42 -11.23 -5.57 -4.54
C CYS A 42 -11.14 -4.91 -5.92
N ARG A 43 -10.84 -5.72 -6.94
CA ARG A 43 -10.84 -5.25 -8.34
C ARG A 43 -12.25 -4.89 -8.81
N ILE A 44 -13.27 -5.59 -8.33
CA ILE A 44 -14.67 -5.30 -8.63
C ILE A 44 -15.11 -4.13 -7.75
N SER A 45 -15.69 -3.09 -8.36
CA SER A 45 -16.18 -1.94 -7.58
C SER A 45 -17.39 -2.33 -6.73
N LYS A 46 -17.61 -1.65 -5.59
CA LYS A 46 -18.81 -1.86 -4.76
C LYS A 46 -20.12 -1.68 -5.55
N LYS A 47 -20.15 -0.73 -6.51
CA LYS A 47 -21.32 -0.50 -7.38
C LYS A 47 -21.64 -1.69 -8.28
N MET A 48 -20.64 -2.53 -8.58
CA MET A 48 -20.74 -3.73 -9.41
C MET A 48 -20.80 -5.01 -8.56
N GLY A 49 -21.11 -4.92 -7.25
CA GLY A 49 -21.19 -6.08 -6.35
C GLY A 49 -19.85 -6.56 -5.78
N GLY A 50 -18.78 -5.77 -5.92
CA GLY A 50 -17.49 -6.09 -5.32
C GLY A 50 -17.51 -5.97 -3.80
N CYS A 51 -16.71 -6.81 -3.13
CA CYS A 51 -16.56 -6.75 -1.68
C CYS A 51 -15.79 -5.50 -1.23
N ASP A 52 -15.91 -5.17 0.05
CA ASP A 52 -15.23 -4.09 0.76
C ASP A 52 -13.79 -4.47 1.19
N TYR A 53 -13.13 -5.35 0.45
CA TYR A 53 -11.76 -5.75 0.75
C TYR A 53 -10.80 -4.55 0.71
N PHE A 54 -10.02 -4.41 1.77
CA PHE A 54 -9.03 -3.37 1.98
C PHE A 54 -7.91 -3.91 2.87
N LEU A 55 -6.66 -3.73 2.45
CA LEU A 55 -5.48 -4.03 3.25
C LEU A 55 -4.39 -3.01 2.96
N TRP A 56 -3.76 -2.44 3.99
CA TRP A 56 -2.58 -1.59 3.78
C TRP A 56 -1.43 -2.43 3.22
N TYR A 57 -0.79 -1.94 2.16
CA TYR A 57 0.36 -2.59 1.58
C TYR A 57 1.61 -2.11 2.33
N GLU A 58 2.18 -2.99 3.14
CA GLU A 58 3.41 -2.70 3.86
C GLU A 58 4.62 -3.01 2.98
N ASP A 59 5.26 -1.94 2.50
CA ASP A 59 6.53 -2.04 1.81
C ASP A 59 7.60 -2.56 2.76
N ARG A 60 8.02 -3.82 2.59
CA ARG A 60 9.11 -4.41 3.40
C ARG A 60 10.39 -3.58 3.40
N HIS A 61 10.57 -2.72 2.40
CA HIS A 61 11.61 -1.69 2.36
C HIS A 61 11.02 -0.46 1.67
N PRO A 62 11.15 0.77 2.20
CA PRO A 62 10.80 1.93 1.40
C PRO A 62 11.69 1.92 0.15
N PRO A 63 11.12 1.89 -1.07
CA PRO A 63 11.89 2.12 -2.26
C PRO A 63 12.70 3.40 -2.04
N GLN A 64 13.96 3.43 -2.47
CA GLN A 64 14.78 4.64 -2.41
C GLN A 64 14.02 5.86 -2.99
N ALA A 65 13.15 5.62 -3.98
CA ALA A 65 12.20 6.57 -4.53
C ALA A 65 11.25 7.20 -3.48
N ASN A 66 10.73 6.44 -2.50
CA ASN A 66 9.89 7.00 -1.44
C ASN A 66 10.68 7.98 -0.58
N ARG A 67 11.93 7.67 -0.19
CA ARG A 67 12.76 8.62 0.57
C ARG A 67 12.99 9.93 -0.20
N ILE A 68 13.26 9.82 -1.51
CA ILE A 68 13.46 10.98 -2.38
C ILE A 68 12.15 11.79 -2.49
N MET A 69 11.02 11.14 -2.80
CA MET A 69 9.72 11.79 -2.93
C MET A 69 9.33 12.54 -1.64
N TRP A 70 9.47 11.91 -0.48
CA TRP A 70 9.20 12.55 0.81
C TRP A 70 10.16 13.69 1.11
N GLY A 71 11.44 13.55 0.75
CA GLY A 71 12.43 14.62 0.87
C GLY A 71 12.08 15.83 0.00
N LEU A 72 11.61 15.61 -1.23
CA LEU A 72 11.17 16.67 -2.14
C LEU A 72 9.89 17.35 -1.65
N LEU A 73 8.88 16.57 -1.24
CA LEU A 73 7.62 17.11 -0.71
C LEU A 73 7.86 18.04 0.49
N LYS A 74 8.74 17.63 1.43
CA LYS A 74 9.12 18.46 2.58
C LYS A 74 9.75 19.79 2.16
N LYS A 75 10.61 19.77 1.12
CA LYS A 75 11.24 20.99 0.61
C LYS A 75 10.22 21.93 -0.04
N VAL A 76 9.28 21.40 -0.81
CA VAL A 76 8.20 22.18 -1.44
C VAL A 76 7.33 22.85 -0.37
N ASN A 77 6.84 22.07 0.60
CA ASN A 77 6.02 22.63 1.69
C ASN A 77 6.76 23.72 2.48
N ALA A 78 8.05 23.51 2.80
CA ALA A 78 8.87 24.51 3.49
C ALA A 78 9.14 25.76 2.64
N PHE A 79 9.11 25.65 1.32
CA PHE A 79 9.21 26.79 0.41
C PHE A 79 7.89 27.55 0.34
N ASP A 80 6.77 26.84 0.20
CA ASP A 80 5.43 27.43 0.20
C ASP A 80 5.11 28.16 1.52
N GLU A 81 5.58 27.64 2.66
CA GLU A 81 5.47 28.33 3.96
C GLU A 81 6.26 29.63 4.04
N LYS A 82 7.40 29.74 3.34
CA LYS A 82 8.21 30.98 3.29
C LYS A 82 7.64 32.03 2.34
N LEU A 83 6.78 31.61 1.41
CA LEU A 83 6.09 32.48 0.46
C LEU A 83 4.74 32.99 0.99
N LYS A 84 4.28 32.47 2.12
CA LYS A 84 3.14 33.00 2.87
C LYS A 84 3.59 34.12 3.79
#